data_AF-A0A160T0G7-F1
#
_entry.id   AF-A0A160T0G7-F1
#
_cell.length_a   1.000
_cell.length_b   1.000
_cell.length_c   1.000
_cell.angle_alpha   90.00
_cell.angle_beta   90.00
_cell.angle_gamma   90.00
#
_symmetry.space_group_name_H-M   'P 1'
#
loop_
_entity.id
_entity.type
_entity.pdbx_description
1 polymer ?
#
loop_
_entity_poly.entity_id
_entity_poly.type
_entity_poly.pdbx_seq_one_letter_code
_entity_poly.pdbx_strand_id
1 'polypeptide(L)'
;MSFVFYSFLLCRWLLAGLLFCQPVAMITDNAALRQFLMLFFNDDELEDFCLDYFADVAQEFTIGMTKSQKVRLLIGHGDRRGRREHLLAALAKERPDQYVAELGRAPAPAIAPSAVAARDPRRVFISHAHQDSATAHQLAADLIAAGRPVWIAPESVLPGEQWVEAIGRGLEMSGVFLLLLSPEAVASNWVRYETSLAIVLEKRGRMNLIPLDWQPCEPPLTWQGYHYLPFRNFGDGLTALLASLDGRALPVTPPRPRVEIVTPAPPLPSPPAPLPNRRIHAKTGIELIRIPAGPFIYGEGKEQKTIDLPEYWIGRAPVTNAEFTRFIQATGHKTTAEIEGIGYGWTGSKWEWIKDADWRHPRGPESSIQGKDEHPVVQVSWDDAKAFCDWAGLILPIEEQWEKAARGNDGHIWPWGNEPPTAEQCNFNMNVKDTTPVGRYSPRGDSPYACVDTAGNVWEWTESWYKGRSKRALRGGSWYNNAQLSRVAYRYSYNPFNRNNYVGFRVVELLSVPGS
;
A
#
# COMPACT_ATOMS: atom_id res chain seq x y z
N MET A 1 -69.24 32.88 13.56
CA MET A 1 -69.21 31.48 14.00
C MET A 1 -68.08 30.77 13.29
N SER A 2 -67.41 29.90 14.03
CA SER A 2 -66.07 29.36 13.82
C SER A 2 -65.97 28.18 12.83
N PHE A 3 -64.77 28.00 12.27
CA PHE A 3 -63.97 26.76 12.13
C PHE A 3 -64.55 25.45 11.49
N VAL A 4 -63.83 24.96 10.46
CA VAL A 4 -63.24 23.59 10.26
C VAL A 4 -63.95 22.49 9.42
N PHE A 5 -63.19 22.07 8.39
CA PHE A 5 -62.95 20.76 7.72
C PHE A 5 -63.89 19.54 7.90
N TYR A 6 -64.18 18.80 6.81
CA TYR A 6 -63.41 17.61 6.36
C TYR A 6 -64.01 16.94 5.08
N SER A 7 -63.11 16.34 4.28
CA SER A 7 -63.26 15.20 3.34
C SER A 7 -64.27 15.22 2.18
N PHE A 8 -63.72 15.07 0.96
CA PHE A 8 -63.98 14.01 -0.03
C PHE A 8 -63.75 14.56 -1.44
N LEU A 9 -62.64 14.18 -2.11
CA LEU A 9 -62.60 14.07 -3.57
C LEU A 9 -61.33 13.30 -3.99
N LEU A 10 -61.42 11.97 -3.88
CA LEU A 10 -60.72 11.05 -4.76
C LEU A 10 -61.58 10.85 -6.01
N CYS A 11 -60.93 10.55 -7.14
CA CYS A 11 -61.50 9.99 -8.37
C CYS A 11 -61.92 10.99 -9.47
N ARG A 12 -60.94 11.39 -10.31
CA ARG A 12 -61.09 11.52 -11.78
C ARG A 12 -59.76 11.93 -12.45
N TRP A 13 -58.84 10.96 -12.56
CA TRP A 13 -57.79 10.92 -13.58
C TRP A 13 -57.59 9.45 -13.97
N LEU A 14 -58.58 8.90 -14.69
CA LEU A 14 -58.55 7.59 -15.35
C LEU A 14 -58.93 7.87 -16.80
N LEU A 15 -58.02 7.58 -17.73
CA LEU A 15 -58.14 7.51 -19.21
C LEU A 15 -57.10 8.34 -19.98
N ALA A 16 -55.81 8.08 -19.71
CA ALA A 16 -54.71 8.25 -20.69
C ALA A 16 -53.48 7.50 -20.16
N GLY A 17 -53.46 6.18 -20.30
CA GLY A 17 -52.38 5.34 -19.75
C GLY A 17 -52.65 3.86 -19.86
N LEU A 18 -53.06 3.40 -21.05
CA LEU A 18 -53.18 1.98 -21.37
C LEU A 18 -52.31 1.71 -22.57
N LEU A 19 -51.02 1.48 -22.30
CA LEU A 19 -50.09 0.63 -23.06
C LEU A 19 -48.83 0.48 -22.18
N PHE A 20 -48.60 -0.74 -21.70
CA PHE A 20 -47.46 -1.20 -20.89
C PHE A 20 -47.38 -0.71 -19.43
N CYS A 21 -48.36 -1.11 -18.63
CA CYS A 21 -48.07 -1.44 -17.23
C CYS A 21 -47.72 -2.95 -17.19
N GLN A 22 -46.46 -3.28 -17.50
CA GLN A 22 -45.88 -4.52 -17.00
C GLN A 22 -45.54 -4.29 -15.52
N PRO A 23 -45.82 -5.23 -14.62
CA PRO A 23 -45.40 -5.11 -13.22
C PRO A 23 -43.88 -4.94 -13.20
N VAL A 24 -43.37 -4.06 -12.33
CA VAL A 24 -41.92 -3.94 -12.06
C VAL A 24 -41.48 -5.20 -11.31
N ALA A 25 -41.41 -6.30 -12.05
CA ALA A 25 -40.79 -7.55 -11.69
C ALA A 25 -39.58 -7.69 -12.62
N MET A 26 -38.52 -6.97 -12.29
CA MET A 26 -37.17 -7.37 -12.65
C MET A 26 -36.35 -7.36 -11.36
N ILE A 27 -36.77 -8.20 -10.40
CA ILE A 27 -35.79 -8.89 -9.57
C ILE A 27 -34.96 -9.64 -10.60
N THR A 28 -33.78 -9.13 -10.96
CA THR A 28 -32.93 -9.77 -11.98
C THR A 28 -32.78 -11.23 -11.63
N ASP A 29 -33.38 -12.06 -12.46
CA ASP A 29 -33.41 -13.50 -12.28
C ASP A 29 -31.98 -14.06 -12.20
N ASN A 30 -31.79 -15.14 -11.46
CA ASN A 30 -30.48 -15.78 -11.29
C ASN A 30 -29.86 -16.17 -12.64
N ALA A 31 -30.69 -16.44 -13.65
CA ALA A 31 -30.23 -16.66 -15.01
C ALA A 31 -29.57 -15.41 -15.62
N ALA A 32 -30.19 -14.23 -15.47
CA ALA A 32 -29.67 -12.97 -15.99
C ALA A 32 -28.39 -12.53 -15.26
N LEU A 33 -28.36 -12.65 -13.93
CA LEU A 33 -27.15 -12.37 -13.14
C LEU A 33 -25.99 -13.31 -13.50
N ARG A 34 -26.29 -14.60 -13.68
CA ARG A 34 -25.29 -15.58 -14.10
C ARG A 34 -24.75 -15.26 -15.48
N GLN A 35 -25.63 -14.91 -16.42
CA GLN A 35 -25.23 -14.53 -17.78
C GLN A 35 -24.32 -13.29 -17.75
N PHE A 36 -24.71 -12.24 -17.03
CA PHE A 36 -23.93 -11.01 -16.88
C PHE A 36 -22.52 -11.28 -16.35
N LEU A 37 -22.41 -11.99 -15.21
CA LEU A 37 -21.12 -12.34 -14.60
C LEU A 37 -20.27 -13.25 -15.51
N MET A 38 -20.90 -14.12 -16.29
CA MET A 38 -20.19 -14.99 -17.23
C MET A 38 -19.68 -14.24 -18.47
N LEU A 39 -20.33 -13.15 -18.88
CA LEU A 39 -19.95 -12.36 -20.06
C LEU A 39 -18.94 -11.25 -19.77
N PHE A 40 -19.11 -10.52 -18.65
CA PHE A 40 -18.43 -9.23 -18.44
C PHE A 40 -17.34 -9.21 -17.35
N PHE A 41 -17.10 -10.35 -16.71
CA PHE A 41 -15.97 -10.56 -15.82
C PHE A 41 -15.16 -11.71 -16.38
N ASN A 42 -13.84 -11.68 -16.36
CA ASN A 42 -13.03 -12.90 -16.48
C ASN A 42 -12.93 -13.62 -15.12
N ASP A 43 -12.18 -14.73 -15.02
CA ASP A 43 -12.11 -15.50 -13.78
C ASP A 43 -11.41 -14.72 -12.65
N ASP A 44 -10.30 -14.04 -12.96
CA ASP A 44 -9.54 -13.22 -12.01
C ASP A 44 -10.34 -11.97 -11.59
N GLU A 45 -11.00 -11.29 -12.54
CA GLU A 45 -11.86 -10.14 -12.25
C GLU A 45 -13.05 -10.51 -11.37
N LEU A 46 -13.58 -11.73 -11.52
CA LEU A 46 -14.66 -12.23 -10.67
C LEU A 46 -14.16 -12.51 -9.24
N GLU A 47 -12.95 -13.03 -9.11
CA GLU A 47 -12.31 -13.23 -7.80
C GLU A 47 -12.02 -11.89 -7.10
N ASP A 48 -11.43 -10.93 -7.81
CA ASP A 48 -11.19 -9.58 -7.30
C ASP A 48 -12.50 -8.90 -6.90
N PHE A 49 -13.54 -8.99 -7.75
CA PHE A 49 -14.87 -8.49 -7.44
C PHE A 49 -15.45 -9.13 -6.16
N CYS A 50 -15.32 -10.44 -6.01
CA CYS A 50 -15.76 -11.11 -4.79
C CYS A 50 -14.89 -10.72 -3.60
N LEU A 51 -13.58 -10.53 -3.75
CA LEU A 51 -12.71 -10.11 -2.66
C LEU A 51 -13.06 -8.71 -2.15
N ASP A 52 -13.35 -7.79 -3.07
CA ASP A 52 -13.64 -6.39 -2.75
C ASP A 52 -15.04 -6.19 -2.16
N TYR A 53 -16.04 -6.95 -2.62
CA TYR A 53 -17.45 -6.72 -2.26
C TYR A 53 -18.10 -7.86 -1.46
N PHE A 54 -17.54 -9.08 -1.52
CA PHE A 54 -18.11 -10.31 -0.95
C PHE A 54 -17.01 -11.24 -0.40
N ALA A 55 -16.09 -10.71 0.41
CA ALA A 55 -14.86 -11.41 0.82
C ALA A 55 -15.12 -12.79 1.45
N ASP A 56 -16.26 -12.97 2.11
CA ASP A 56 -16.70 -14.25 2.66
C ASP A 56 -17.06 -15.28 1.57
N VAL A 57 -17.58 -14.85 0.42
CA VAL A 57 -17.75 -15.68 -0.78
C VAL A 57 -16.40 -16.02 -1.41
N ALA A 58 -15.49 -15.05 -1.49
CA ALA A 58 -14.15 -15.27 -2.04
C ALA A 58 -13.36 -16.31 -1.23
N GLN A 59 -13.56 -16.38 0.09
CA GLN A 59 -12.98 -17.42 0.95
C GLN A 59 -13.54 -18.82 0.69
N GLU A 60 -14.73 -18.94 0.09
CA GLU A 60 -15.32 -20.23 -0.31
C GLU A 60 -14.79 -20.71 -1.68
N PHE A 61 -14.01 -19.89 -2.39
CA PHE A 61 -13.42 -20.29 -3.66
C PHE A 61 -12.25 -21.25 -3.43
N THR A 62 -12.40 -22.46 -3.97
CA THR A 62 -11.38 -23.49 -3.89
C THR A 62 -10.66 -23.65 -5.22
N ILE A 63 -9.38 -24.03 -5.15
CA ILE A 63 -8.53 -24.23 -6.32
C ILE A 63 -9.16 -25.31 -7.22
N GLY A 64 -9.33 -24.99 -8.51
CA GLY A 64 -9.99 -25.86 -9.49
C GLY A 64 -11.49 -25.57 -9.69
N MET A 65 -12.06 -24.64 -8.93
CA MET A 65 -13.39 -24.13 -9.25
C MET A 65 -13.39 -23.41 -10.59
N THR A 66 -14.28 -23.84 -11.47
CA THR A 66 -14.59 -23.12 -12.70
C THR A 66 -15.28 -21.79 -12.35
N LYS A 67 -15.06 -20.78 -13.18
CA LYS A 67 -15.81 -19.50 -13.12
C LYS A 67 -17.32 -19.69 -12.93
N SER A 68 -17.93 -20.66 -13.61
CA SER A 68 -19.36 -20.94 -13.49
C SER A 68 -19.79 -21.51 -12.12
N GLN A 69 -18.88 -22.17 -11.40
CA GLN A 69 -19.09 -22.59 -10.01
C GLN A 69 -18.97 -21.39 -9.06
N LYS A 70 -17.97 -20.52 -9.26
CA LYS A 70 -17.78 -19.28 -8.48
C LYS A 70 -18.98 -18.33 -8.62
N VAL A 71 -19.47 -18.12 -9.85
CA VAL A 71 -20.69 -17.33 -10.12
C VAL A 71 -21.91 -17.91 -9.40
N ARG A 72 -22.07 -19.25 -9.39
CA ARG A 72 -23.17 -19.90 -8.68
C ARG A 72 -23.06 -19.72 -7.17
N LEU A 73 -21.86 -19.80 -6.60
CA LEU A 73 -21.63 -19.53 -5.19
C LEU A 73 -21.98 -18.08 -4.83
N LEU A 74 -21.51 -17.11 -5.61
CA LEU A 74 -21.78 -15.70 -5.39
C LEU A 74 -23.29 -15.38 -5.39
N ILE A 75 -24.02 -15.82 -6.42
CA ILE A 75 -25.47 -15.60 -6.51
C ILE A 75 -26.20 -16.33 -5.38
N GLY A 76 -25.88 -17.61 -5.15
CA GLY A 76 -26.52 -18.40 -4.08
C GLY A 76 -26.21 -17.88 -2.68
N HIS A 77 -25.05 -17.23 -2.49
CA HIS A 77 -24.71 -16.56 -1.25
C HIS A 77 -25.54 -15.28 -1.08
N GLY A 78 -25.65 -14.45 -2.13
CA GLY A 78 -26.50 -13.26 -2.14
C GLY A 78 -27.95 -13.57 -1.76
N ASP A 79 -28.46 -14.70 -2.22
CA ASP A 79 -29.83 -15.15 -1.95
C ASP A 79 -30.04 -15.62 -0.51
N ARG A 80 -29.16 -16.50 -0.02
CA ARG A 80 -29.28 -17.09 1.33
C ARG A 80 -29.08 -16.07 2.46
N ARG A 81 -28.32 -15.01 2.21
CA ARG A 81 -27.98 -13.98 3.21
C ARG A 81 -28.75 -12.66 3.01
N GLY A 82 -29.69 -12.60 2.07
CA GLY A 82 -30.45 -11.39 1.77
C GLY A 82 -29.59 -10.23 1.23
N ARG A 83 -28.44 -10.52 0.62
CA ARG A 83 -27.48 -9.53 0.07
C ARG A 83 -27.61 -9.31 -1.44
N ARG A 84 -28.75 -9.70 -2.04
CA ARG A 84 -28.98 -9.58 -3.48
C ARG A 84 -28.90 -8.14 -3.99
N GLU A 85 -29.46 -7.18 -3.25
CA GLU A 85 -29.40 -5.76 -3.62
C GLU A 85 -27.96 -5.21 -3.57
N HIS A 86 -27.12 -5.71 -2.66
CA HIS A 86 -25.70 -5.36 -2.61
C HIS A 86 -24.94 -5.88 -3.83
N LEU A 87 -25.24 -7.10 -4.29
CA LEU A 87 -24.66 -7.66 -5.51
C LEU A 87 -25.02 -6.80 -6.73
N LEU A 88 -26.29 -6.41 -6.84
CA LEU A 88 -26.75 -5.54 -7.93
C LEU A 88 -26.10 -4.15 -7.89
N ALA A 89 -25.98 -3.54 -6.71
CA ALA A 89 -25.31 -2.26 -6.55
C ALA A 89 -23.81 -2.33 -6.89
N ALA A 90 -23.12 -3.39 -6.47
CA ALA A 90 -21.71 -3.60 -6.79
C ALA A 90 -21.50 -3.81 -8.29
N LEU A 91 -22.35 -4.60 -8.96
CA LEU A 91 -22.28 -4.80 -10.41
C LEU A 91 -22.55 -3.50 -11.19
N ALA A 92 -23.54 -2.71 -10.75
CA ALA A 92 -23.85 -1.40 -11.35
C ALA A 92 -22.71 -0.39 -11.15
N LYS A 93 -21.92 -0.52 -10.08
CA LYS A 93 -20.75 0.33 -9.82
C LYS A 93 -19.54 -0.08 -10.66
N GLU A 94 -19.25 -1.38 -10.78
CA GLU A 94 -18.06 -1.90 -11.44
C GLU A 94 -18.16 -1.95 -12.98
N ARG A 95 -19.37 -2.13 -13.50
CA ARG A 95 -19.66 -2.24 -14.94
C ARG A 95 -20.92 -1.44 -15.30
N PRO A 96 -20.93 -0.11 -15.12
CA PRO A 96 -22.15 0.70 -15.21
C PRO A 96 -22.83 0.65 -16.58
N ASP A 97 -22.05 0.74 -17.67
CA ASP A 97 -22.60 0.75 -19.03
C ASP A 97 -23.19 -0.62 -19.40
N GLN A 98 -22.48 -1.70 -19.08
CA GLN A 98 -22.92 -3.07 -19.34
C GLN A 98 -24.12 -3.43 -18.47
N TYR A 99 -24.13 -3.00 -17.21
CA TYR A 99 -25.23 -3.25 -16.27
C TYR A 99 -26.53 -2.64 -16.78
N VAL A 100 -26.48 -1.37 -17.23
CA VAL A 100 -27.66 -0.69 -17.80
C VAL A 100 -28.16 -1.37 -19.07
N ALA A 101 -27.25 -1.84 -19.92
CA ALA A 101 -27.58 -2.52 -21.17
C ALA A 101 -28.25 -3.90 -20.96
N GLU A 102 -27.80 -4.67 -19.96
CA GLU A 102 -28.15 -6.09 -19.83
C GLU A 102 -29.12 -6.40 -18.68
N LEU A 103 -29.07 -5.62 -17.60
CA LEU A 103 -29.85 -5.85 -16.38
C LEU A 103 -30.88 -4.75 -16.11
N GLY A 104 -30.89 -3.69 -16.92
CA GLY A 104 -31.84 -2.58 -16.82
C GLY A 104 -31.37 -1.43 -15.94
N ARG A 105 -32.28 -0.55 -15.53
CA ARG A 105 -31.92 0.72 -14.88
C ARG A 105 -31.24 0.46 -13.54
N ALA A 106 -30.07 1.09 -13.33
CA ALA A 106 -29.30 0.97 -12.10
C ALA A 106 -30.18 1.23 -10.86
N PRO A 107 -30.05 0.45 -9.77
CA PRO A 107 -30.70 0.79 -8.52
C PRO A 107 -30.33 2.23 -8.16
N ALA A 108 -31.29 2.96 -7.56
CA ALA A 108 -31.03 4.32 -7.08
C ALA A 108 -29.71 4.30 -6.30
N PRO A 109 -28.79 5.25 -6.57
CA PRO A 109 -27.45 5.18 -6.00
C PRO A 109 -27.59 4.94 -4.50
N ALA A 110 -26.97 3.86 -4.01
CA ALA A 110 -26.75 3.69 -2.59
C ALA A 110 -26.26 5.05 -2.10
N ILE A 111 -26.95 5.59 -1.08
CA ILE A 111 -26.73 6.93 -0.51
C ILE A 111 -25.24 7.21 -0.63
N ALA A 112 -24.87 8.16 -1.51
CA ALA A 112 -23.49 8.59 -1.68
C ALA A 112 -22.90 8.69 -0.27
N PRO A 113 -21.69 8.14 0.00
CA PRO A 113 -21.12 8.16 1.34
C PRO A 113 -21.35 9.56 1.88
N SER A 114 -22.20 9.67 2.90
CA SER A 114 -22.71 10.96 3.35
C SER A 114 -21.48 11.83 3.54
N ALA A 115 -21.49 13.04 2.97
CA ALA A 115 -20.43 14.03 3.09
C ALA A 115 -19.58 13.76 4.33
N VAL A 116 -18.33 13.31 4.12
CA VAL A 116 -17.40 12.93 5.20
C VAL A 116 -17.57 13.93 6.32
N ALA A 117 -18.06 13.47 7.48
CA ALA A 117 -18.29 14.34 8.62
C ALA A 117 -17.01 15.15 8.83
N ALA A 118 -17.13 16.48 8.86
CA ALA A 118 -15.97 17.36 9.00
C ALA A 118 -15.10 16.89 10.18
N ARG A 119 -13.78 16.80 9.95
CA ARG A 119 -12.82 16.35 10.96
C ARG A 119 -12.99 17.17 12.24
N ASP A 120 -13.20 16.50 13.36
CA ASP A 120 -13.27 17.17 14.66
C ASP A 120 -11.86 17.25 15.26
N PRO A 121 -11.25 18.45 15.37
CA PRO A 121 -9.91 18.62 15.91
C PRO A 121 -9.78 18.13 17.37
N ARG A 122 -10.89 17.96 18.09
CA ARG A 122 -10.90 17.49 19.49
C ARG A 122 -11.15 15.99 19.62
N ARG A 123 -11.60 15.32 18.55
CA ARG A 123 -11.86 13.88 18.58
C ARG A 123 -10.55 13.11 18.62
N VAL A 124 -10.49 12.16 19.54
CA VAL A 124 -9.32 11.35 19.84
C VAL A 124 -9.50 9.95 19.27
N PHE A 125 -8.57 9.51 18.44
CA PHE A 125 -8.42 8.13 18.01
C PHE A 125 -7.43 7.43 18.94
N ILE A 126 -7.78 6.29 19.54
CA ILE A 126 -6.89 5.53 20.42
C ILE A 126 -6.44 4.24 19.71
N SER A 127 -5.15 4.15 19.40
CA SER A 127 -4.51 2.95 18.87
C SER A 127 -3.79 2.19 19.99
N HIS A 128 -4.06 0.90 20.09
CA HIS A 128 -3.55 0.03 21.15
C HIS A 128 -3.48 -1.43 20.69
N ALA A 129 -2.62 -2.24 21.33
CA ALA A 129 -2.65 -3.69 21.16
C ALA A 129 -3.80 -4.32 21.95
N HIS A 130 -4.30 -5.47 21.51
CA HIS A 130 -5.38 -6.18 22.19
C HIS A 130 -5.09 -6.44 23.68
N GLN A 131 -3.81 -6.69 24.03
CA GLN A 131 -3.33 -6.93 25.38
C GLN A 131 -3.45 -5.68 26.29
N ASP A 132 -3.41 -4.48 25.72
CA ASP A 132 -3.56 -3.21 26.44
C ASP A 132 -5.00 -2.70 26.46
N SER A 133 -5.97 -3.50 25.99
CA SER A 133 -7.37 -3.10 25.83
C SER A 133 -7.97 -2.54 27.12
N ALA A 134 -7.77 -3.19 28.27
CA ALA A 134 -8.30 -2.69 29.54
C ALA A 134 -7.85 -1.24 29.85
N THR A 135 -6.57 -0.92 29.66
CA THR A 135 -6.02 0.42 29.87
C THR A 135 -6.54 1.40 28.82
N ALA A 136 -6.59 1.00 27.54
CA ALA A 136 -7.08 1.84 26.46
C ALA A 136 -8.55 2.22 26.65
N HIS A 137 -9.38 1.31 27.17
CA HIS A 137 -10.80 1.55 27.46
C HIS A 137 -11.00 2.41 28.70
N GLN A 138 -10.17 2.24 29.74
CA GLN A 138 -10.15 3.15 30.89
C GLN A 138 -9.81 4.57 30.42
N LEU A 139 -8.76 4.73 29.62
CA LEU A 139 -8.38 6.01 29.03
C LEU A 139 -9.50 6.61 28.18
N ALA A 140 -10.16 5.80 27.35
CA ALA A 140 -11.32 6.24 26.57
C ALA A 140 -12.45 6.79 27.46
N ALA A 141 -12.80 6.07 28.52
CA ALA A 141 -13.84 6.49 29.46
C ALA A 141 -13.48 7.82 30.15
N ASP A 142 -12.23 7.98 30.59
CA ASP A 142 -11.76 9.20 31.24
C ASP A 142 -11.72 10.40 30.28
N LEU A 143 -11.32 10.20 29.03
CA LEU A 143 -11.36 11.24 27.99
C LEU A 143 -12.81 11.65 27.67
N ILE A 144 -13.73 10.68 27.59
CA ILE A 144 -15.17 10.96 27.39
C ILE A 144 -15.72 11.75 28.58
N ALA A 145 -15.38 11.37 29.81
CA ALA A 145 -15.78 12.09 31.03
C ALA A 145 -15.24 13.53 31.06
N ALA A 146 -14.05 13.76 30.49
CA ALA A 146 -13.47 15.08 30.29
C ALA A 146 -14.04 15.85 29.07
N GLY A 147 -15.07 15.32 28.40
CA GLY A 147 -15.75 15.99 27.29
C GLY A 147 -15.04 15.88 25.93
N ARG A 148 -14.13 14.91 25.77
CA ARG A 148 -13.43 14.61 24.50
C ARG A 148 -14.15 13.47 23.77
N PRO A 149 -14.58 13.66 22.51
CA PRO A 149 -15.09 12.55 21.70
C PRO A 149 -13.98 11.53 21.44
N VAL A 150 -14.26 10.25 21.65
CA VAL A 150 -13.28 9.17 21.44
C VAL A 150 -13.75 8.25 20.31
N TRP A 151 -12.79 7.81 19.51
CA TRP A 151 -12.90 6.67 18.60
C TRP A 151 -11.92 5.59 19.09
N ILE A 152 -12.45 4.41 19.38
CA ILE A 152 -11.70 3.23 19.81
C ILE A 152 -12.41 1.98 19.27
N ALA A 153 -11.64 0.98 18.84
CA ALA A 153 -12.16 -0.31 18.40
C ALA A 153 -12.19 -1.31 19.58
N PRO A 154 -13.21 -2.20 19.65
CA PRO A 154 -14.32 -2.38 18.70
C PRO A 154 -15.51 -1.42 18.82
N GLU A 155 -15.64 -0.64 19.88
CA GLU A 155 -16.87 0.07 20.29
C GLU A 155 -17.37 1.09 19.26
N SER A 156 -16.45 1.65 18.48
CA SER A 156 -16.74 2.66 17.46
C SER A 156 -17.02 2.09 16.06
N VAL A 157 -16.96 0.77 15.92
CA VAL A 157 -17.28 0.02 14.69
C VAL A 157 -18.78 -0.27 14.67
N LEU A 158 -19.48 0.15 13.62
CA LEU A 158 -20.92 -0.07 13.51
C LEU A 158 -21.22 -1.53 13.16
N PRO A 159 -22.31 -2.13 13.69
CA PRO A 159 -22.72 -3.47 13.28
C PRO A 159 -22.90 -3.57 11.76
N GLY A 160 -22.16 -4.47 11.12
CA GLY A 160 -22.18 -4.68 9.67
C GLY A 160 -21.19 -3.82 8.86
N GLU A 161 -20.44 -2.93 9.51
CA GLU A 161 -19.35 -2.16 8.88
C GLU A 161 -18.09 -3.01 8.72
N GLN A 162 -17.37 -2.85 7.60
CA GLN A 162 -16.07 -3.51 7.43
C GLN A 162 -15.03 -2.87 8.35
N TRP A 163 -14.23 -3.71 9.03
CA TRP A 163 -13.28 -3.24 10.05
C TRP A 163 -12.25 -2.21 9.54
N VAL A 164 -11.73 -2.41 8.32
CA VAL A 164 -10.77 -1.49 7.69
C VAL A 164 -11.42 -0.14 7.36
N GLU A 165 -12.67 -0.16 6.88
CA GLU A 165 -13.42 1.06 6.56
C GLU A 165 -13.78 1.83 7.83
N ALA A 166 -14.13 1.12 8.91
CA ALA A 166 -14.38 1.72 10.22
C ALA A 166 -13.14 2.43 10.79
N ILE A 167 -11.96 1.80 10.70
CA ILE A 167 -10.67 2.40 11.10
C ILE A 167 -10.36 3.61 10.23
N GLY A 168 -10.49 3.50 8.90
CA GLY A 168 -10.29 4.60 7.97
C GLY A 168 -11.17 5.79 8.29
N ARG A 169 -12.47 5.55 8.52
CA ARG A 169 -13.43 6.56 8.97
C ARG A 169 -13.03 7.18 10.31
N GLY A 170 -12.61 6.36 11.28
CA GLY A 170 -12.10 6.83 12.57
C GLY A 170 -10.94 7.81 12.43
N LEU A 171 -9.94 7.47 11.61
CA LEU A 171 -8.78 8.31 11.31
C LEU A 171 -9.16 9.58 10.53
N GLU A 172 -10.16 9.51 9.66
CA GLU A 172 -10.63 10.65 8.87
C GLU A 172 -11.36 11.69 9.71
N MET A 173 -12.17 11.23 10.67
CA MET A 173 -12.98 12.06 11.56
C MET A 173 -12.21 12.62 12.76
N SER A 174 -11.07 12.03 13.13
CA SER A 174 -10.32 12.37 14.34
C SER A 174 -9.21 13.39 14.09
N GLY A 175 -9.05 14.34 15.01
CA GLY A 175 -8.01 15.36 14.99
C GLY A 175 -6.79 15.04 15.84
N VAL A 176 -6.92 14.10 16.77
CA VAL A 176 -5.85 13.65 17.66
C VAL A 176 -5.73 12.12 17.55
N PHE A 177 -4.51 11.62 17.50
CA PHE A 177 -4.19 10.20 17.54
C PHE A 177 -3.32 9.90 18.75
N LEU A 178 -3.82 9.08 19.67
CA LEU A 178 -3.07 8.58 20.80
C LEU A 178 -2.59 7.18 20.50
N LEU A 179 -1.27 6.98 20.64
CA LEU A 179 -0.64 5.68 20.53
C LEU A 179 -0.23 5.21 21.92
N LEU A 180 -0.85 4.13 22.42
CA LEU A 180 -0.45 3.53 23.68
C LEU A 180 0.78 2.65 23.44
N LEU A 181 1.98 3.12 23.80
CA LEU A 181 3.24 2.42 23.52
C LEU A 181 3.49 1.28 24.50
N SER A 182 3.52 0.07 23.96
CA SER A 182 3.90 -1.18 24.63
C SER A 182 4.66 -2.10 23.67
N PRO A 183 5.37 -3.12 24.16
CA PRO A 183 5.99 -4.14 23.31
C PRO A 183 4.99 -4.79 22.33
N GLU A 184 3.77 -5.05 22.79
CA GLU A 184 2.69 -5.64 22.00
C GLU A 184 2.16 -4.68 20.94
N ALA A 185 2.06 -3.38 21.26
CA ALA A 185 1.70 -2.33 20.31
C ALA A 185 2.77 -2.20 19.20
N VAL A 186 4.06 -2.29 19.56
CA VAL A 186 5.16 -2.32 18.60
C VAL A 186 5.13 -3.59 17.75
N ALA A 187 4.73 -4.74 18.29
CA ALA A 187 4.63 -6.00 17.55
C ALA A 187 3.33 -6.12 16.71
N SER A 188 2.33 -5.28 16.96
CA SER A 188 1.00 -5.39 16.34
C SER A 188 0.96 -4.80 14.93
N ASN A 189 0.59 -5.63 13.94
CA ASN A 189 0.37 -5.22 12.55
C ASN A 189 -0.72 -4.14 12.41
N TRP A 190 -1.77 -4.23 13.23
CA TRP A 190 -2.87 -3.27 13.22
C TRP A 190 -2.45 -1.90 13.77
N VAL A 191 -1.71 -1.89 14.89
CA VAL A 191 -1.17 -0.65 15.47
C VAL A 191 -0.18 0.00 14.51
N ARG A 192 0.65 -0.81 13.83
CA ARG A 192 1.56 -0.32 12.79
C ARG A 192 0.84 0.31 11.60
N TYR A 193 -0.24 -0.32 11.14
CA TYR A 193 -1.06 0.21 10.06
C TYR A 193 -1.70 1.55 10.44
N GLU A 194 -2.38 1.60 11.59
CA GLU A 194 -3.03 2.81 12.10
C GLU A 194 -2.04 3.96 12.31
N THR A 195 -0.90 3.66 12.96
CA THR A 195 0.15 4.65 13.23
C THR A 195 0.80 5.16 11.96
N SER A 196 1.01 4.30 10.95
CA SER A 196 1.57 4.72 9.66
C SER A 196 0.64 5.70 8.93
N LEU A 197 -0.66 5.43 8.93
CA LEU A 197 -1.65 6.36 8.40
C LEU A 197 -1.71 7.67 9.20
N ALA A 198 -1.58 7.55 10.52
CA ALA A 198 -1.58 8.70 11.43
C ALA A 198 -0.41 9.66 11.17
N ILE A 199 0.80 9.14 11.01
CA ILE A 199 2.00 9.92 10.67
C ILE A 199 1.82 10.67 9.35
N VAL A 200 1.16 10.07 8.35
CA VAL A 200 0.90 10.74 7.07
C VAL A 200 -0.10 11.89 7.22
N LEU A 201 -1.09 11.76 8.10
CA LEU A 201 -2.04 12.83 8.39
C LEU A 201 -1.41 13.95 9.22
N GLU A 202 -0.54 13.60 10.17
CA GLU A 202 0.24 14.55 10.98
C GLU A 202 1.16 15.42 10.10
N LYS A 203 1.96 14.80 9.21
CA LYS A 203 2.85 15.54 8.29
C LYS A 203 2.12 16.50 7.34
N ARG A 204 0.81 16.34 7.19
CA ARG A 204 -0.07 17.21 6.39
C ARG A 204 -0.77 18.27 7.23
N GLY A 205 -0.44 18.40 8.52
CA GLY A 205 -1.08 19.30 9.47
C GLY A 205 -2.54 18.95 9.77
N ARG A 206 -2.97 17.72 9.50
CA ARG A 206 -4.39 17.30 9.64
C ARG A 206 -4.69 16.56 10.93
N MET A 207 -3.67 16.15 11.68
CA MET A 207 -3.81 15.39 12.91
C MET A 207 -2.65 15.66 13.86
N ASN A 208 -2.88 15.61 15.16
CA ASN A 208 -1.82 15.61 16.15
C ASN A 208 -1.58 14.18 16.65
N LEU A 209 -0.36 13.66 16.48
CA LEU A 209 0.01 12.33 16.96
C LEU A 209 0.75 12.46 18.29
N ILE A 210 0.21 11.85 19.36
CA ILE A 210 0.80 11.87 20.70
C ILE A 210 1.03 10.43 21.16
N PRO A 211 2.27 9.93 21.18
CA PRO A 211 2.56 8.64 21.75
C PRO A 211 2.67 8.72 23.28
N LEU A 212 2.07 7.75 23.96
CA LEU A 212 1.99 7.61 25.42
C LEU A 212 2.96 6.52 25.87
N ASP A 213 4.00 6.87 26.63
CA ASP A 213 4.97 5.90 27.19
C ASP A 213 4.30 5.09 28.31
N TRP A 214 3.61 4.02 27.91
CA TRP A 214 2.83 3.15 28.80
C TRP A 214 3.67 2.00 29.37
N GLN A 215 4.42 1.30 28.51
CA GLN A 215 5.37 0.27 28.92
C GLN A 215 6.74 0.46 28.26
N PRO A 216 7.85 0.01 28.90
CA PRO A 216 9.16 0.02 28.26
C PRO A 216 9.16 -0.80 26.97
N CYS A 217 9.45 -0.14 25.84
CA CYS A 217 9.60 -0.80 24.55
C CYS A 217 10.57 -0.01 23.66
N GLU A 218 11.09 -0.66 22.62
CA GLU A 218 11.85 0.00 21.55
C GLU A 218 10.95 0.20 20.32
N PRO A 219 10.35 1.38 20.14
CA PRO A 219 9.49 1.63 18.99
C PRO A 219 10.31 1.79 17.70
N PRO A 220 9.72 1.57 16.52
CA PRO A 220 10.38 1.81 15.23
C PRO A 220 10.91 3.24 15.11
N LEU A 221 11.99 3.44 14.35
CA LEU A 221 12.62 4.76 14.16
C LEU A 221 11.64 5.85 13.70
N THR A 222 10.62 5.50 12.93
CA THR A 222 9.56 6.42 12.47
C THR A 222 8.71 6.99 13.61
N TRP A 223 8.68 6.32 14.77
CA TRP A 223 7.96 6.73 15.97
C TRP A 223 8.92 7.38 17.00
N GLN A 224 10.23 7.11 16.91
CA GLN A 224 11.27 7.70 17.77
C GLN A 224 11.45 9.21 17.57
N GLY A 225 11.03 9.75 16.42
CA GLY A 225 11.07 11.19 16.15
C GLY A 225 10.03 12.02 16.91
N TYR A 226 9.10 11.40 17.65
CA TYR A 226 8.06 12.09 18.42
C TYR A 226 8.44 12.22 19.89
N HIS A 227 8.09 13.35 20.51
CA HIS A 227 8.15 13.48 21.96
C HIS A 227 7.05 12.63 22.61
N TYR A 228 7.44 11.82 23.59
CA TYR A 228 6.52 10.97 24.33
C TYR A 228 5.93 11.68 25.54
N LEU A 229 4.66 11.41 25.81
CA LEU A 229 4.03 11.80 27.06
C LEU A 229 4.24 10.65 28.07
N PRO A 230 4.89 10.90 29.23
CA PRO A 230 5.06 9.87 30.26
C PRO A 230 3.71 9.37 30.74
N PHE A 231 3.44 8.08 30.59
CA PHE A 231 2.11 7.50 30.89
C PHE A 231 2.17 6.22 31.75
N ARG A 232 3.35 5.84 32.24
CA ARG A 232 3.56 4.65 33.08
C ARG A 232 2.80 4.71 34.41
N ASN A 233 2.57 5.92 34.92
CA ASN A 233 1.60 6.17 35.98
C ASN A 233 0.33 6.73 35.33
N PHE A 234 -0.75 5.95 35.38
CA PHE A 234 -1.99 6.29 34.70
C PHE A 234 -2.60 7.61 35.18
N GLY A 235 -2.63 7.88 36.50
CA GLY A 235 -3.26 9.08 37.05
C GLY A 235 -2.50 10.38 36.70
N ASP A 236 -1.18 10.35 36.87
CA ASP A 236 -0.32 11.49 36.51
C ASP A 236 -0.29 11.70 35.00
N GLY A 237 -0.20 10.61 34.23
CA GLY A 237 -0.21 10.62 32.78
C GLY A 237 -1.52 11.15 32.20
N LEU A 238 -2.67 10.73 32.73
CA LEU A 238 -3.99 11.24 32.33
C LEU A 238 -4.11 12.74 32.59
N THR A 239 -3.65 13.21 33.75
CA THR A 239 -3.64 14.64 34.10
C THR A 239 -2.80 15.46 33.12
N ALA A 240 -1.59 14.98 32.79
CA ALA A 240 -0.71 15.61 31.82
C ALA A 240 -1.29 15.59 30.40
N LEU A 241 -1.90 14.47 30.00
CA LEU A 241 -2.55 14.33 28.69
C LEU A 241 -3.70 15.32 28.53
N LEU A 242 -4.60 15.43 29.52
CA LEU A 242 -5.71 16.38 29.48
C LEU A 242 -5.21 17.83 29.40
N ALA A 243 -4.18 18.19 30.19
CA ALA A 243 -3.55 19.50 30.10
C ALA A 243 -2.97 19.80 28.70
N SER A 244 -2.28 18.81 28.11
CA SER A 244 -1.74 18.92 26.74
C SER A 244 -2.84 19.09 25.70
N LEU A 245 -3.94 18.35 25.81
CA LEU A 245 -5.05 18.41 24.86
C LEU A 245 -5.81 19.74 24.96
N ASP A 246 -5.86 20.37 26.13
CA ASP A 246 -6.50 21.68 26.39
C ASP A 246 -5.63 22.88 25.98
N GLY A 247 -4.44 22.64 25.41
CA GLY A 247 -3.51 23.69 25.01
C GLY A 247 -2.85 24.41 26.19
N ARG A 248 -2.89 23.82 27.40
CA ARG A 248 -2.10 24.31 28.54
C ARG A 248 -0.69 23.78 28.37
N ALA A 249 0.29 24.68 28.28
CA ALA A 249 1.69 24.31 28.17
C ALA A 249 2.08 23.37 29.31
N LEU A 250 2.47 22.14 28.97
CA LEU A 250 3.14 21.26 29.92
C LEU A 250 4.48 21.90 30.32
N PRO A 251 4.96 21.70 31.56
CA PRO A 251 6.31 22.12 31.94
C PRO A 251 7.31 21.41 31.02
N VAL A 252 7.86 22.19 30.08
CA VAL A 252 8.88 21.73 29.15
C VAL A 252 10.14 21.43 29.94
N THR A 253 10.54 20.16 30.00
CA THR A 253 11.92 19.81 30.38
C THR A 253 12.84 20.38 29.29
N PRO A 254 13.82 21.24 29.64
CA PRO A 254 14.58 21.96 28.62
C PRO A 254 15.41 21.00 27.76
N PRO A 255 15.52 21.26 26.45
CA PRO A 255 16.49 20.56 25.61
C PRO A 255 17.92 20.90 26.09
N ARG A 256 18.84 19.93 26.01
CA ARG A 256 20.26 20.15 26.29
C ARG A 256 20.79 21.33 25.44
N PRO A 257 21.63 22.21 26.01
CA PRO A 257 22.07 23.42 25.31
C PRO A 257 22.91 23.07 24.07
N ARG A 258 22.54 23.66 22.94
CA ARG A 258 23.31 23.66 21.69
C ARG A 258 24.34 24.79 21.79
N VAL A 259 25.62 24.46 21.63
CA VAL A 259 26.70 25.47 21.54
C VAL A 259 26.58 26.15 20.17
N GLU A 260 26.23 27.42 20.15
CA GLU A 260 26.31 28.26 18.95
C GLU A 260 27.75 28.76 18.78
N ILE A 261 28.37 28.40 17.65
CA ILE A 261 29.58 29.06 17.16
C ILE A 261 29.17 29.86 15.92
N VAL A 262 29.13 31.18 16.08
CA VAL A 262 28.99 32.12 14.96
C VAL A 262 30.36 32.23 14.28
N THR A 263 30.43 31.87 13.01
CA THR A 263 31.58 32.19 12.14
C THR A 263 31.06 32.79 10.83
N PRO A 264 31.69 33.84 10.28
CA PRO A 264 31.17 34.53 9.11
C PRO A 264 31.39 33.71 7.83
N ALA A 265 30.48 33.87 6.88
CA ALA A 265 30.42 33.12 5.64
C ALA A 265 31.70 33.27 4.79
N PRO A 266 32.31 32.17 4.31
CA PRO A 266 33.37 32.23 3.31
C PRO A 266 32.78 32.51 1.91
N PRO A 267 33.59 33.07 0.99
CA PRO A 267 33.13 33.42 -0.35
C PRO A 267 32.80 32.18 -1.17
N LEU A 268 31.80 32.31 -2.06
CA LEU A 268 31.27 31.24 -2.91
C LEU A 268 32.39 30.56 -3.73
N PRO A 269 32.55 29.22 -3.64
CA PRO A 269 33.47 28.50 -4.50
C PRO A 269 32.94 28.43 -5.94
N SER A 270 33.86 28.42 -6.89
CA SER A 270 33.62 28.20 -8.32
C SER A 270 32.83 26.91 -8.57
N PRO A 271 32.08 26.79 -9.69
CA PRO A 271 31.27 25.61 -9.98
C PRO A 271 32.14 24.34 -9.93
N PRO A 272 31.70 23.29 -9.22
CA PRO A 272 32.46 22.06 -9.11
C PRO A 272 32.59 21.39 -10.49
N ALA A 273 33.70 20.68 -10.68
CA ALA A 273 33.90 19.82 -11.84
C ALA A 273 32.73 18.83 -12.00
N PRO A 274 32.44 18.34 -13.22
CA PRO A 274 31.37 17.37 -13.44
C PRO A 274 31.58 16.15 -12.52
N LEU A 275 30.57 15.84 -11.69
CA LEU A 275 30.58 14.63 -10.87
C LEU A 275 30.64 13.39 -11.78
N PRO A 276 31.34 12.32 -11.38
CA PRO A 276 31.30 11.07 -12.13
C PRO A 276 29.86 10.55 -12.22
N ASN A 277 29.48 9.94 -13.34
CA ASN A 277 28.12 9.41 -13.52
C ASN A 277 27.88 8.09 -12.76
N ARG A 278 28.93 7.51 -12.17
CA ARG A 278 28.89 6.26 -11.41
C ARG A 278 29.75 6.36 -10.15
N ARG A 279 29.34 5.70 -9.07
CA ARG A 279 30.15 5.53 -7.85
C ARG A 279 29.79 4.26 -7.10
N ILE A 280 30.69 3.78 -6.24
CA ILE A 280 30.43 2.64 -5.35
C ILE A 280 29.98 3.16 -3.99
N HIS A 281 28.84 2.69 -3.51
CA HIS A 281 28.35 3.04 -2.18
C HIS A 281 29.22 2.38 -1.10
N ALA A 282 29.88 3.21 -0.28
CA ALA A 282 30.97 2.77 0.60
C ALA A 282 30.59 1.66 1.59
N LYS A 283 29.35 1.68 2.11
CA LYS A 283 28.90 0.69 3.10
C LYS A 283 28.48 -0.63 2.48
N THR A 284 27.83 -0.60 1.32
CA THR A 284 27.20 -1.80 0.73
C THR A 284 27.99 -2.39 -0.42
N GLY A 285 28.86 -1.61 -1.07
CA GLY A 285 29.54 -1.99 -2.32
C GLY A 285 28.66 -1.86 -3.57
N ILE A 286 27.41 -1.37 -3.44
CA ILE A 286 26.47 -1.23 -4.57
C ILE A 286 26.99 -0.17 -5.54
N GLU A 287 27.03 -0.48 -6.84
CA GLU A 287 27.27 0.50 -7.89
C GLU A 287 26.03 1.39 -8.06
N LEU A 288 26.21 2.69 -7.84
CA LEU A 288 25.18 3.72 -7.99
C LEU A 288 25.40 4.52 -9.27
N ILE A 289 24.31 4.78 -9.98
CA ILE A 289 24.23 5.60 -11.18
C ILE A 289 23.61 6.94 -10.83
N ARG A 290 24.21 8.02 -11.34
CA ARG A 290 23.68 9.38 -11.21
C ARG A 290 22.53 9.60 -12.19
N ILE A 291 21.36 9.99 -11.69
CA ILE A 291 20.24 10.43 -12.50
C ILE A 291 20.14 11.96 -12.40
N PRO A 292 20.36 12.70 -13.49
CA PRO A 292 20.39 14.16 -13.45
C PRO A 292 19.03 14.74 -13.07
N ALA A 293 19.04 15.89 -12.38
CA ALA A 293 17.84 16.68 -12.15
C ALA A 293 17.17 17.07 -13.47
N GLY A 294 15.85 17.29 -13.43
CA GLY A 294 15.10 17.84 -14.55
C GLY A 294 13.83 17.08 -14.89
N PRO A 295 13.06 17.62 -15.86
CA PRO A 295 11.78 17.07 -16.27
C PRO A 295 11.93 15.75 -17.02
N PHE A 296 10.98 14.84 -16.82
CA PHE A 296 10.80 13.63 -17.63
C PHE A 296 9.32 13.30 -17.79
N ILE A 297 9.00 12.43 -18.75
CA ILE A 297 7.64 11.95 -19.00
C ILE A 297 7.39 10.72 -18.11
N TYR A 298 6.52 10.88 -17.11
CA TYR A 298 6.08 9.82 -16.22
C TYR A 298 4.74 9.24 -16.67
N GLY A 299 4.60 7.91 -16.59
CA GLY A 299 3.35 7.19 -16.82
C GLY A 299 2.97 7.08 -18.29
N GLU A 300 1.78 6.53 -18.55
CA GLU A 300 1.27 6.32 -19.89
C GLU A 300 -0.23 6.61 -20.00
N GLY A 301 -0.70 6.83 -21.24
CA GLY A 301 -2.11 7.08 -21.51
C GLY A 301 -2.64 8.27 -20.71
N LYS A 302 -3.73 8.05 -19.95
CA LYS A 302 -4.37 9.10 -19.13
C LYS A 302 -3.57 9.50 -17.89
N GLU A 303 -2.65 8.65 -17.42
CA GLU A 303 -1.79 8.94 -16.26
C GLU A 303 -0.49 9.65 -16.68
N GLN A 304 -0.25 9.83 -17.99
CA GLN A 304 0.96 10.45 -18.50
C GLN A 304 1.05 11.93 -18.13
N LYS A 305 2.18 12.34 -17.53
CA LYS A 305 2.46 13.73 -17.16
C LYS A 305 3.96 14.01 -17.13
N THR A 306 4.32 15.27 -17.30
CA THR A 306 5.70 15.71 -17.07
C THR A 306 5.93 15.96 -15.59
N ILE A 307 6.97 15.35 -15.02
CA ILE A 307 7.38 15.54 -13.63
C ILE A 307 8.83 16.02 -13.62
N ASP A 308 9.12 17.03 -12.81
CA ASP A 308 10.49 17.45 -12.52
C ASP A 308 10.98 16.75 -11.25
N LEU A 309 12.13 16.10 -11.34
CA LEU A 309 12.76 15.42 -10.21
C LEU A 309 14.13 16.05 -9.93
N PRO A 310 14.50 16.18 -8.64
CA PRO A 310 15.86 16.55 -8.28
C PRO A 310 16.84 15.46 -8.76
N GLU A 311 18.12 15.76 -8.67
CA GLU A 311 19.17 14.77 -8.90
C GLU A 311 19.21 13.77 -7.75
N TYR A 312 19.45 12.51 -8.09
CA TYR A 312 19.62 11.41 -7.12
C TYR A 312 20.52 10.33 -7.70
N TRP A 313 20.96 9.44 -6.82
CA TRP A 313 21.67 8.23 -7.21
C TRP A 313 20.74 7.02 -7.08
N ILE A 314 20.85 6.07 -8.00
CA ILE A 314 20.08 4.83 -7.95
C ILE A 314 21.00 3.63 -8.17
N GLY A 315 20.71 2.51 -7.51
CA GLY A 315 21.39 1.24 -7.75
C GLY A 315 21.34 0.89 -9.24
N ARG A 316 22.51 0.64 -9.82
CA ARG A 316 22.64 0.23 -11.23
C ARG A 316 21.81 -1.01 -11.48
N ALA A 317 21.89 -1.98 -10.57
CA ALA A 317 21.18 -3.24 -10.57
C ALA A 317 20.22 -3.35 -9.36
N PRO A 318 19.28 -4.31 -9.36
CA PRO A 318 18.61 -4.77 -8.14
C PRO A 318 19.62 -5.28 -7.11
N VAL A 319 19.24 -5.25 -5.83
CA VAL A 319 20.08 -5.76 -4.73
C VAL A 319 20.33 -7.26 -4.90
N THR A 320 21.58 -7.67 -4.80
CA THR A 320 21.99 -9.07 -5.03
C THR A 320 21.91 -9.93 -3.76
N ASN A 321 21.92 -11.25 -3.92
CA ASN A 321 22.01 -12.18 -2.79
C ASN A 321 23.28 -11.95 -1.96
N ALA A 322 24.42 -11.62 -2.58
CA ALA A 322 25.66 -11.32 -1.87
C ALA A 322 25.54 -10.04 -1.01
N GLU A 323 24.92 -9.00 -1.56
CA GLU A 323 24.64 -7.74 -0.84
C GLU A 323 23.68 -7.96 0.33
N PHE A 324 22.59 -8.69 0.08
CA PHE A 324 21.61 -9.02 1.12
C PHE A 324 22.19 -9.94 2.20
N THR A 325 23.07 -10.88 1.84
CA THR A 325 23.80 -11.72 2.79
C THR A 325 24.62 -10.87 3.76
N ARG A 326 25.33 -9.84 3.28
CA ARG A 326 26.08 -8.92 4.15
C ARG A 326 25.17 -8.18 5.13
N PHE A 327 24.00 -7.74 4.67
CA PHE A 327 23.00 -7.12 5.54
C PHE A 327 22.55 -8.06 6.65
N ILE A 328 22.20 -9.31 6.30
CA ILE A 328 21.72 -10.30 7.27
C ILE A 328 22.83 -10.66 8.27
N GLN A 329 24.07 -10.83 7.81
CA GLN A 329 25.22 -11.08 8.67
C GLN A 329 25.52 -9.92 9.63
N ALA A 330 25.34 -8.68 9.17
CA ALA A 330 25.62 -7.49 9.98
C ALA A 330 24.53 -7.18 11.01
N THR A 331 23.28 -7.55 10.74
CA THR A 331 22.13 -7.14 11.56
C THR A 331 21.46 -8.27 12.32
N GLY A 332 21.64 -9.52 11.87
CA GLY A 332 20.85 -10.66 12.35
C GLY A 332 19.37 -10.59 11.95
N HIS A 333 19.00 -9.72 11.00
CA HIS A 333 17.63 -9.57 10.53
C HIS A 333 17.06 -10.91 10.04
N LYS A 334 15.83 -11.21 10.45
CA LYS A 334 15.06 -12.34 9.94
C LYS A 334 14.01 -11.78 8.99
N THR A 335 13.99 -12.29 7.77
CA THR A 335 13.03 -11.84 6.76
C THR A 335 11.60 -12.21 7.15
N THR A 336 10.64 -11.51 6.55
CA THR A 336 9.21 -11.81 6.73
C THR A 336 8.90 -13.26 6.33
N ALA A 337 9.56 -13.77 5.28
CA ALA A 337 9.44 -15.16 4.85
C ALA A 337 9.94 -16.16 5.91
N GLU A 338 11.07 -15.88 6.56
CA GLU A 338 11.64 -16.69 7.64
C GLU A 338 10.78 -16.67 8.90
N ILE A 339 10.22 -15.51 9.26
CA ILE A 339 9.36 -15.35 10.45
C ILE A 339 8.05 -16.13 10.27
N GLU A 340 7.43 -16.01 9.10
CA GLU A 340 6.17 -16.69 8.77
C GLU A 340 6.38 -18.17 8.38
N GLY A 341 7.61 -18.58 8.12
CA GLY A 341 7.97 -19.94 7.71
C GLY A 341 7.37 -20.36 6.36
N ILE A 342 7.05 -19.40 5.49
CA ILE A 342 6.40 -19.66 4.20
C ILE A 342 6.62 -18.51 3.21
N GLY A 343 6.83 -18.84 1.94
CA GLY A 343 7.00 -17.88 0.84
C GLY A 343 6.22 -18.32 -0.40
N TYR A 344 5.86 -17.37 -1.28
CA TYR A 344 5.14 -17.71 -2.52
C TYR A 344 6.12 -17.92 -3.67
N GLY A 345 6.01 -19.03 -4.39
CA GLY A 345 7.00 -19.36 -5.39
C GLY A 345 6.54 -20.35 -6.44
N TRP A 346 7.24 -20.31 -7.57
CA TRP A 346 7.14 -21.32 -8.62
C TRP A 346 7.88 -22.59 -8.22
N THR A 347 7.16 -23.73 -8.26
CA THR A 347 7.71 -25.06 -7.94
C THR A 347 8.32 -25.80 -9.12
N GLY A 348 8.19 -25.24 -10.32
CA GLY A 348 8.50 -25.92 -11.58
C GLY A 348 7.26 -26.21 -12.42
N SER A 349 6.09 -26.35 -11.78
CA SER A 349 4.82 -26.68 -12.46
C SER A 349 3.65 -25.78 -12.07
N LYS A 350 3.67 -25.19 -10.88
CA LYS A 350 2.62 -24.28 -10.39
C LYS A 350 3.18 -23.23 -9.43
N TRP A 351 2.40 -22.18 -9.23
CA TRP A 351 2.62 -21.19 -8.18
C TRP A 351 1.90 -21.61 -6.92
N GLU A 352 2.60 -21.62 -5.78
CA GLU A 352 1.98 -21.92 -4.50
C GLU A 352 2.74 -21.30 -3.32
N TRP A 353 2.10 -21.35 -2.16
CA TRP A 353 2.75 -21.07 -0.89
C TRP A 353 3.59 -22.28 -0.48
N ILE A 354 4.91 -22.09 -0.46
CA ILE A 354 5.89 -23.13 -0.21
C ILE A 354 6.40 -22.94 1.23
N LYS A 355 6.14 -23.93 2.07
CA LYS A 355 6.65 -23.96 3.45
C LYS A 355 8.17 -23.85 3.45
N ASP A 356 8.70 -23.06 4.37
CA ASP A 356 10.14 -22.84 4.56
C ASP A 356 10.84 -22.30 3.28
N ALA A 357 10.09 -21.64 2.39
CA ALA A 357 10.66 -20.86 1.30
C ALA A 357 10.99 -19.45 1.77
N ASP A 358 12.25 -19.05 1.60
CA ASP A 358 12.79 -17.75 1.98
C ASP A 358 13.86 -17.29 0.98
N TRP A 359 14.57 -16.21 1.29
CA TRP A 359 15.58 -15.66 0.40
C TRP A 359 16.79 -16.58 0.18
N ARG A 360 17.13 -17.47 1.14
CA ARG A 360 18.19 -18.49 0.99
C ARG A 360 17.68 -19.74 0.27
N HIS A 361 16.38 -20.02 0.40
CA HIS A 361 15.68 -21.17 -0.15
C HIS A 361 14.49 -20.72 -1.03
N PRO A 362 14.70 -20.04 -2.18
CA PRO A 362 13.63 -19.34 -2.90
C PRO A 362 12.49 -20.20 -3.45
N ARG A 363 12.71 -21.52 -3.54
CA ARG A 363 11.72 -22.51 -3.99
C ARG A 363 11.42 -23.57 -2.92
N GLY A 364 11.67 -23.24 -1.66
CA GLY A 364 11.50 -24.14 -0.52
C GLY A 364 12.80 -24.86 -0.11
N PRO A 365 12.72 -25.75 0.90
CA PRO A 365 13.86 -26.30 1.63
C PRO A 365 14.99 -26.89 0.77
N GLU A 366 14.63 -27.54 -0.33
CA GLU A 366 15.57 -28.23 -1.22
C GLU A 366 16.28 -27.29 -2.20
N SER A 367 15.87 -26.02 -2.25
CA SER A 367 16.50 -25.01 -3.10
C SER A 367 17.58 -24.25 -2.34
N SER A 368 18.52 -23.63 -3.05
CA SER A 368 19.58 -22.84 -2.44
C SER A 368 20.00 -21.69 -3.35
N ILE A 369 20.54 -20.64 -2.75
CA ILE A 369 21.24 -19.55 -3.44
C ILE A 369 22.72 -19.86 -3.72
N GLN A 370 23.20 -21.08 -3.49
CA GLN A 370 24.58 -21.46 -3.82
C GLN A 370 24.87 -21.21 -5.31
N GLY A 371 25.90 -20.42 -5.60
CA GLY A 371 26.26 -20.01 -6.96
C GLY A 371 25.36 -18.91 -7.55
N LYS A 372 24.49 -18.30 -6.75
CA LYS A 372 23.58 -17.20 -7.15
C LYS A 372 23.89 -15.89 -6.44
N ASP A 373 25.15 -15.67 -6.06
CA ASP A 373 25.60 -14.47 -5.35
C ASP A 373 25.24 -13.17 -6.08
N GLU A 374 25.38 -13.17 -7.42
CA GLU A 374 25.07 -12.04 -8.31
C GLU A 374 23.63 -12.04 -8.83
N HIS A 375 22.77 -12.95 -8.37
CA HIS A 375 21.34 -12.89 -8.70
C HIS A 375 20.63 -11.89 -7.80
N PRO A 376 19.53 -11.26 -8.27
CA PRO A 376 18.72 -10.42 -7.42
C PRO A 376 18.16 -11.23 -6.24
N VAL A 377 18.17 -10.63 -5.05
CA VAL A 377 17.50 -11.21 -3.89
C VAL A 377 15.99 -11.24 -4.14
N VAL A 378 15.35 -12.34 -3.76
CA VAL A 378 13.91 -12.57 -3.88
C VAL A 378 13.36 -13.16 -2.57
N GLN A 379 12.05 -13.45 -2.51
CA GLN A 379 11.36 -13.85 -1.26
C GLN A 379 11.52 -12.80 -0.14
N VAL A 380 11.64 -11.53 -0.52
CA VAL A 380 11.71 -10.39 0.39
C VAL A 380 10.42 -9.58 0.32
N SER A 381 9.90 -9.23 1.48
CA SER A 381 8.76 -8.30 1.59
C SER A 381 9.20 -6.87 1.36
N TRP A 382 8.23 -5.95 1.28
CA TRP A 382 8.53 -4.52 1.26
C TRP A 382 9.25 -4.09 2.55
N ASP A 383 8.85 -4.64 3.70
CA ASP A 383 9.46 -4.34 4.99
C ASP A 383 10.90 -4.85 5.08
N ASP A 384 11.20 -6.02 4.50
CA ASP A 384 12.57 -6.54 4.41
C ASP A 384 13.45 -5.65 3.54
N ALA A 385 12.91 -5.19 2.40
CA ALA A 385 13.59 -4.26 1.51
C ALA A 385 13.84 -2.90 2.21
N LYS A 386 12.88 -2.42 3.00
CA LYS A 386 13.01 -1.19 3.78
C LYS A 386 14.06 -1.33 4.90
N ALA A 387 14.09 -2.45 5.60
CA ALA A 387 15.09 -2.75 6.63
C ALA A 387 16.51 -2.79 6.05
N PHE A 388 16.70 -3.38 4.86
CA PHE A 388 17.97 -3.31 4.14
C PHE A 388 18.38 -1.87 3.84
N CYS A 389 17.45 -1.06 3.32
CA CYS A 389 17.70 0.34 3.00
C CYS A 389 18.13 1.13 4.25
N ASP A 390 17.41 0.95 5.36
CA ASP A 390 17.70 1.63 6.63
C ASP A 390 19.07 1.24 7.18
N TRP A 391 19.44 -0.05 7.13
CA TRP A 391 20.80 -0.47 7.45
C TRP A 391 21.81 0.15 6.49
N ALA A 392 21.54 0.20 5.20
CA ALA A 392 22.47 0.74 4.21
C ALA A 392 22.65 2.27 4.31
N GLY A 393 21.72 3.01 4.93
CA GLY A 393 21.66 4.47 4.80
C GLY A 393 21.14 4.91 3.42
N LEU A 394 20.33 4.06 2.79
CA LEU A 394 19.71 4.26 1.49
C LEU A 394 18.18 4.26 1.65
N ILE A 395 17.44 4.47 0.57
CA ILE A 395 15.97 4.37 0.55
C ILE A 395 15.49 3.53 -0.62
N LEU A 396 14.23 3.10 -0.59
CA LEU A 396 13.56 2.59 -1.77
C LEU A 396 13.25 3.75 -2.73
N PRO A 397 13.32 3.55 -4.06
CA PRO A 397 12.87 4.55 -5.02
C PRO A 397 11.38 4.80 -4.86
N ILE A 398 10.91 6.03 -5.07
CA ILE A 398 9.51 6.25 -5.47
C ILE A 398 9.34 5.83 -6.94
N GLU A 399 8.10 5.53 -7.36
CA GLU A 399 7.80 5.11 -8.75
C GLU A 399 8.37 6.07 -9.80
N GLU A 400 8.29 7.38 -9.55
CA GLU A 400 8.79 8.41 -10.45
C GLU A 400 10.32 8.34 -10.61
N GLN A 401 11.06 8.12 -9.51
CA GLN A 401 12.51 7.96 -9.55
C GLN A 401 12.90 6.68 -10.28
N TRP A 402 12.18 5.59 -10.03
CA TRP A 402 12.42 4.33 -10.70
C TRP A 402 12.18 4.45 -12.20
N GLU A 403 11.04 5.06 -12.59
CA GLU A 403 10.67 5.19 -14.00
C GLU A 403 11.63 6.11 -14.75
N LYS A 404 12.02 7.26 -14.19
CA LYS A 404 12.99 8.14 -14.82
C LYS A 404 14.32 7.41 -15.07
N ALA A 405 14.81 6.67 -14.08
CA ALA A 405 16.05 5.91 -14.19
C ALA A 405 16.00 4.83 -15.28
N ALA A 406 14.83 4.23 -15.48
CA ALA A 406 14.62 3.16 -16.45
C ALA A 406 14.26 3.68 -17.86
N ARG A 407 13.51 4.78 -17.96
CA ARG A 407 12.87 5.27 -19.19
C ARG A 407 13.63 6.39 -19.89
N GLY A 408 14.45 7.14 -19.17
CA GLY A 408 15.04 8.37 -19.69
C GLY A 408 14.02 9.49 -19.87
N ASN A 409 14.36 10.48 -20.70
CA ASN A 409 13.51 11.64 -20.95
C ASN A 409 12.66 11.50 -22.23
N ASP A 410 12.99 10.53 -23.09
CA ASP A 410 12.42 10.37 -24.44
C ASP A 410 11.17 9.45 -24.47
N GLY A 411 10.65 9.09 -23.30
CA GLY A 411 9.35 8.40 -23.18
C GLY A 411 9.33 6.96 -23.70
N HIS A 412 10.46 6.26 -23.72
CA HIS A 412 10.59 4.89 -24.25
C HIS A 412 9.57 3.89 -23.65
N ILE A 413 9.22 2.86 -24.43
CA ILE A 413 8.34 1.75 -23.99
C ILE A 413 9.11 0.71 -23.15
N TRP A 414 10.38 0.47 -23.50
CA TRP A 414 11.34 -0.38 -22.78
C TRP A 414 12.63 0.41 -22.50
N PRO A 415 13.51 -0.04 -21.59
CA PRO A 415 14.71 0.73 -21.22
C PRO A 415 15.59 1.10 -22.42
N TRP A 416 15.76 0.17 -23.37
CA TRP A 416 16.58 0.36 -24.57
C TRP A 416 15.87 1.06 -25.74
N GLY A 417 14.56 1.34 -25.64
CA GLY A 417 13.81 1.99 -26.71
C GLY A 417 12.39 1.45 -26.90
N ASN A 418 11.90 1.54 -28.14
CA ASN A 418 10.52 1.20 -28.50
C ASN A 418 10.39 -0.13 -29.26
N GLU A 419 11.48 -0.87 -29.40
CA GLU A 419 11.45 -2.20 -30.00
C GLU A 419 11.13 -3.27 -28.94
N PRO A 420 10.23 -4.22 -29.25
CA PRO A 420 9.86 -5.28 -28.31
C PRO A 420 11.07 -6.07 -27.77
N PRO A 421 11.02 -6.53 -26.51
CA PRO A 421 12.11 -7.31 -25.92
C PRO A 421 12.32 -8.63 -26.63
N THR A 422 13.58 -8.99 -26.83
CA THR A 422 14.02 -10.34 -27.15
C THR A 422 14.80 -10.91 -25.95
N ALA A 423 15.22 -12.17 -26.05
CA ALA A 423 15.95 -12.84 -24.95
C ALA A 423 17.35 -12.25 -24.71
N GLU A 424 17.80 -11.34 -25.57
CA GLU A 424 19.08 -10.65 -25.52
C GLU A 424 19.06 -9.38 -24.67
N GLN A 425 17.90 -8.77 -24.42
CA GLN A 425 17.77 -7.53 -23.64
C GLN A 425 17.25 -7.75 -22.22
N CYS A 426 16.41 -8.77 -21.98
CA CYS A 426 15.93 -9.04 -20.63
C CYS A 426 15.48 -10.48 -20.41
N ASN A 427 15.36 -10.86 -19.13
CA ASN A 427 14.74 -12.11 -18.70
C ASN A 427 13.23 -11.93 -18.50
N PHE A 428 12.40 -12.56 -19.32
CA PHE A 428 10.94 -12.46 -19.26
C PHE A 428 10.30 -13.73 -19.84
N ASN A 429 8.97 -13.82 -19.76
CA ASN A 429 8.14 -14.83 -20.42
C ASN A 429 8.57 -16.28 -20.16
N MET A 430 9.04 -16.57 -18.95
CA MET A 430 9.50 -17.90 -18.57
C MET A 430 10.68 -18.42 -19.42
N ASN A 431 11.46 -17.54 -20.06
CA ASN A 431 12.59 -17.95 -20.91
C ASN A 431 13.64 -18.74 -20.12
N VAL A 432 14.01 -18.24 -18.94
CA VAL A 432 14.97 -18.91 -18.03
C VAL A 432 14.23 -19.70 -16.93
N LYS A 433 12.98 -19.32 -16.64
CA LYS A 433 12.15 -19.87 -15.54
C LYS A 433 12.77 -19.68 -14.16
N ASP A 434 13.69 -18.73 -14.01
CA ASP A 434 14.38 -18.35 -12.79
C ASP A 434 14.97 -16.95 -12.99
N THR A 435 15.47 -16.34 -11.91
CA THR A 435 16.28 -15.13 -11.98
C THR A 435 17.58 -15.38 -12.74
N THR A 436 18.16 -14.32 -13.28
CA THR A 436 19.50 -14.30 -13.87
C THR A 436 20.43 -13.39 -13.11
N PRO A 437 21.77 -13.58 -13.21
CA PRO A 437 22.72 -12.63 -12.66
C PRO A 437 22.43 -11.21 -13.15
N VAL A 438 22.53 -10.24 -12.25
CA VAL A 438 22.31 -8.84 -12.59
C VAL A 438 23.32 -8.38 -13.64
N GLY A 439 22.89 -7.52 -14.57
CA GLY A 439 23.71 -7.02 -15.66
C GLY A 439 23.98 -8.03 -16.78
N ARG A 440 23.43 -9.25 -16.75
CA ARG A 440 23.64 -10.28 -17.79
C ARG A 440 23.32 -9.79 -19.21
N TYR A 441 22.36 -8.90 -19.35
CA TYR A 441 21.86 -8.40 -20.64
C TYR A 441 22.52 -7.08 -21.07
N SER A 442 23.44 -6.55 -20.27
CA SER A 442 24.17 -5.33 -20.59
C SER A 442 25.12 -5.56 -21.77
N PRO A 443 25.29 -4.58 -22.67
CA PRO A 443 24.66 -3.25 -22.67
C PRO A 443 23.29 -3.21 -23.38
N ARG A 444 22.82 -4.31 -23.96
CA ARG A 444 21.63 -4.32 -24.83
C ARG A 444 20.32 -4.09 -24.07
N GLY A 445 20.28 -4.47 -22.80
CA GLY A 445 19.15 -4.28 -21.89
C GLY A 445 19.19 -2.99 -21.06
N ASP A 446 20.22 -2.16 -21.22
CA ASP A 446 20.47 -1.04 -20.34
C ASP A 446 19.48 0.11 -20.60
N SER A 447 19.15 0.85 -19.55
CA SER A 447 18.44 2.12 -19.66
C SER A 447 19.34 3.22 -20.27
N PRO A 448 18.80 4.38 -20.67
CA PRO A 448 19.60 5.50 -21.16
C PRO A 448 20.62 6.03 -20.14
N TYR A 449 20.39 5.75 -18.85
CA TYR A 449 21.30 6.10 -17.76
C TYR A 449 22.23 4.94 -17.37
N ALA A 450 22.20 3.80 -18.08
CA ALA A 450 22.96 2.58 -17.82
C ALA A 450 22.52 1.78 -16.57
N CYS A 451 21.28 1.96 -16.12
CA CYS A 451 20.65 1.03 -15.19
C CYS A 451 20.37 -0.29 -15.90
N VAL A 452 20.65 -1.41 -15.24
CA VAL A 452 20.44 -2.75 -15.76
C VAL A 452 19.22 -3.39 -15.10
N ASP A 453 18.63 -4.38 -15.78
CA ASP A 453 17.51 -5.19 -15.29
C ASP A 453 16.28 -4.36 -14.86
N THR A 454 16.08 -3.15 -15.40
CA THR A 454 14.85 -2.36 -15.20
C THR A 454 13.67 -2.87 -16.05
N ALA A 455 13.85 -3.96 -16.79
CA ALA A 455 12.79 -4.70 -17.45
C ALA A 455 13.03 -6.19 -17.24
N GLY A 456 12.03 -6.91 -16.73
CA GLY A 456 12.11 -8.33 -16.44
C GLY A 456 12.99 -8.66 -15.23
N ASN A 457 13.47 -9.91 -15.18
CA ASN A 457 14.21 -10.51 -14.08
C ASN A 457 13.40 -10.55 -12.77
N VAL A 458 13.22 -9.43 -12.05
CA VAL A 458 12.38 -9.37 -10.84
C VAL A 458 11.54 -8.10 -10.83
N TRP A 459 10.31 -8.19 -10.31
CA TRP A 459 9.60 -6.98 -9.90
C TRP A 459 10.37 -6.29 -8.81
N GLU A 460 10.30 -4.97 -8.76
CA GLU A 460 11.04 -4.19 -7.77
C GLU A 460 10.11 -3.37 -6.88
N TRP A 461 10.26 -3.55 -5.57
CA TRP A 461 9.59 -2.71 -4.57
C TRP A 461 9.96 -1.24 -4.71
N THR A 462 8.94 -0.39 -4.58
CA THR A 462 9.08 1.07 -4.47
C THR A 462 8.51 1.56 -3.15
N GLU A 463 8.87 2.77 -2.75
CA GLU A 463 8.28 3.45 -1.59
C GLU A 463 6.83 3.90 -1.89
N SER A 464 6.42 4.04 -3.15
CA SER A 464 5.10 4.57 -3.49
C SER A 464 3.95 3.61 -3.15
N TRP A 465 2.81 4.18 -2.75
CA TRP A 465 1.53 3.46 -2.61
C TRP A 465 0.81 3.36 -3.96
N TYR A 466 0.06 2.27 -4.17
CA TYR A 466 -0.67 2.01 -5.42
C TYR A 466 -2.20 2.13 -5.27
N LYS A 467 -2.83 2.92 -6.16
CA LYS A 467 -4.30 3.09 -6.38
C LYS A 467 -5.15 2.82 -5.13
N GLY A 468 -4.85 3.56 -4.06
CA GLY A 468 -5.25 3.20 -2.70
C GLY A 468 -4.00 3.18 -1.81
N ARG A 469 -4.16 2.92 -0.51
CA ARG A 469 -3.02 2.91 0.45
C ARG A 469 -2.88 1.57 1.17
N SER A 470 -3.29 0.49 0.51
CA SER A 470 -3.19 -0.89 1.02
C SER A 470 -2.08 -1.70 0.35
N LYS A 471 -1.63 -1.29 -0.85
CA LYS A 471 -0.61 -1.98 -1.63
C LYS A 471 0.54 -1.03 -1.99
N ARG A 472 1.77 -1.54 -1.99
CA ARG A 472 2.95 -0.81 -2.48
C ARG A 472 3.14 -1.08 -3.96
N ALA A 473 3.61 -0.08 -4.67
CA ALA A 473 3.80 -0.18 -6.11
C ALA A 473 5.06 -1.00 -6.44
N LEU A 474 4.93 -1.78 -7.51
CA LEU A 474 5.98 -2.61 -8.10
C LEU A 474 6.24 -2.17 -9.53
N ARG A 475 7.50 -2.23 -9.94
CA ARG A 475 7.96 -1.79 -11.27
C ARG A 475 8.86 -2.85 -11.91
N GLY A 476 8.96 -2.82 -13.24
CA GLY A 476 9.94 -3.60 -14.02
C GLY A 476 9.46 -4.91 -14.65
N GLY A 477 8.44 -5.58 -14.11
CA GLY A 477 8.12 -6.94 -14.54
C GLY A 477 9.12 -7.96 -14.00
N SER A 478 8.95 -9.25 -14.31
CA SER A 478 9.86 -10.29 -13.83
C SER A 478 10.16 -11.36 -14.90
N TRP A 479 11.02 -12.32 -14.57
CA TRP A 479 11.32 -13.49 -15.40
C TRP A 479 10.07 -14.31 -15.78
N TYR A 480 9.01 -14.26 -14.97
CA TYR A 480 7.74 -14.95 -15.23
C TYR A 480 6.86 -14.21 -16.23
N ASN A 481 6.87 -12.89 -16.21
CA ASN A 481 5.86 -12.07 -16.86
C ASN A 481 6.16 -11.86 -18.36
N ASN A 482 5.11 -11.65 -19.15
CA ASN A 482 5.27 -11.34 -20.58
C ASN A 482 5.80 -9.91 -20.82
N ALA A 483 6.14 -9.60 -22.07
CA ALA A 483 6.72 -8.32 -22.47
C ALA A 483 5.88 -7.08 -22.10
N GLN A 484 4.55 -7.20 -22.01
CA GLN A 484 3.65 -6.08 -21.68
C GLN A 484 3.80 -5.64 -20.22
N LEU A 485 4.02 -6.59 -19.32
CA LEU A 485 4.23 -6.37 -17.89
C LEU A 485 5.64 -5.84 -17.58
N SER A 486 6.58 -5.99 -18.51
CA SER A 486 7.97 -5.50 -18.39
C SER A 486 8.22 -4.14 -19.05
N ARG A 487 7.16 -3.43 -19.47
CA ARG A 487 7.28 -2.06 -20.01
C ARG A 487 7.62 -1.09 -18.90
N VAL A 488 8.42 -0.06 -19.21
CA VAL A 488 8.91 0.88 -18.19
C VAL A 488 7.80 1.64 -17.49
N ALA A 489 6.69 1.95 -18.18
CA ALA A 489 5.54 2.61 -17.59
C ALA A 489 4.59 1.66 -16.84
N TYR A 490 4.73 0.33 -16.97
CA TYR A 490 3.76 -0.62 -16.41
C TYR A 490 3.84 -0.74 -14.89
N ARG A 491 2.73 -0.51 -14.20
CA ARG A 491 2.64 -0.49 -12.74
C ARG A 491 1.93 -1.75 -12.26
N TYR A 492 2.49 -2.41 -11.27
CA TYR A 492 1.83 -3.47 -10.53
C TYR A 492 1.84 -3.16 -9.04
N SER A 493 1.24 -4.02 -8.22
CA SER A 493 1.26 -3.80 -6.78
C SER A 493 1.05 -5.09 -6.02
N TYR A 494 1.64 -5.14 -4.84
CA TYR A 494 1.36 -6.17 -3.86
C TYR A 494 1.15 -5.57 -2.48
N ASN A 495 0.55 -6.36 -1.60
CA ASN A 495 0.57 -6.02 -0.18
C ASN A 495 2.02 -6.02 0.32
N PRO A 496 2.43 -5.04 1.16
CA PRO A 496 3.77 -4.99 1.75
C PRO A 496 4.31 -6.33 2.28
N PHE A 497 3.48 -7.19 2.87
CA PHE A 497 3.90 -8.48 3.44
C PHE A 497 4.13 -9.60 2.41
N ASN A 498 3.79 -9.39 1.14
CA ASN A 498 3.97 -10.40 0.11
C ASN A 498 5.46 -10.65 -0.12
N ARG A 499 5.88 -11.91 -0.13
CA ARG A 499 7.22 -12.34 -0.52
C ARG A 499 7.09 -13.37 -1.63
N ASN A 500 7.72 -13.08 -2.77
CA ASN A 500 7.60 -13.90 -3.97
C ASN A 500 9.00 -14.19 -4.52
N ASN A 501 9.22 -15.35 -5.12
CA ASN A 501 10.51 -15.71 -5.73
C ASN A 501 10.84 -15.01 -7.08
N TYR A 502 10.10 -13.94 -7.38
CA TYR A 502 10.27 -13.09 -8.57
C TYR A 502 10.06 -11.60 -8.24
N VAL A 503 10.06 -11.25 -6.95
CA VAL A 503 9.99 -9.87 -6.44
C VAL A 503 11.24 -9.61 -5.60
N GLY A 504 11.98 -8.57 -5.95
CA GLY A 504 13.14 -8.02 -5.25
C GLY A 504 13.00 -6.50 -5.12
N PHE A 505 14.13 -5.79 -5.13
CA PHE A 505 14.14 -4.33 -5.04
C PHE A 505 15.47 -3.74 -5.50
N ARG A 506 15.47 -2.43 -5.78
CA ARG A 506 16.69 -1.62 -5.91
C ARG A 506 16.65 -0.44 -4.95
N VAL A 507 17.76 0.28 -4.84
CA VAL A 507 17.96 1.33 -3.85
C VAL A 507 18.22 2.69 -4.49
N VAL A 508 17.91 3.75 -3.76
CA VAL A 508 18.20 5.15 -4.09
C VAL A 508 18.98 5.79 -2.96
N GLU A 509 19.88 6.69 -3.31
CA GLU A 509 20.52 7.64 -2.40
C GLU A 509 20.14 9.05 -2.83
N LEU A 510 19.54 9.81 -1.92
CA LEU A 510 19.27 11.22 -2.14
C LEU A 510 20.55 12.01 -1.89
N LEU A 511 20.81 13.02 -2.72
CA LEU A 511 21.86 13.97 -2.43
C LEU A 511 21.51 14.73 -1.15
N SER A 512 22.39 14.68 -0.16
CA SER A 512 22.31 15.56 1.00
C SER A 512 22.42 17.00 0.49
N VAL A 513 21.44 17.85 0.81
CA VAL A 513 21.62 19.28 0.64
C VAL A 513 22.75 19.68 1.60
N PRO A 514 23.85 20.30 1.15
CA PRO A 514 24.88 20.76 2.07
C PRO A 514 24.25 21.78 3.03
N GLY A 515 24.07 21.41 4.30
CA GLY A 515 23.67 22.33 5.38
C GLY A 515 22.31 22.11 6.06
N SER A 516 21.71 20.91 6.04
CA SER A 516 20.53 20.60 6.89
C SER A 516 20.90 20.00 8.24
#